data_AF-A0AAD4EX61-F1
#
_entry.id   AF-A0AAD4EX61-F1
#
_cell.length_a   1.000
_cell.length_b   1.000
_cell.length_c   1.000
_cell.angle_alpha   90.00
_cell.angle_beta   90.00
_cell.angle_gamma   90.00
#
_symmetry.space_group_name_H-M   'P 1'
#
loop_
_entity.id
_entity.type
_entity.pdbx_description
1 polymer ?
#
loop_
_entity_poly.entity_id
_entity_poly.type
_entity_poly.pdbx_seq_one_letter_code
_entity_poly.pdbx_strand_id
1 'polypeptide(L)'
;MWPERPRGRLATAVNGTADYYDSVLARDPQASGDYRFFVPPGSLHCTACGMLPHVMGVMEGTAPDTLPAEGKNRNGVELTRNICMYPRVQHYVGGDMEDPSSFQCV
;
A
#
# COMPACT_ATOMS: atom_id res chain seq x y z
N MET A 1 16.42 9.28 22.61
CA MET A 1 15.06 9.18 23.14
C MET A 1 14.09 9.28 21.97
N TRP A 2 13.62 8.14 21.46
CA TRP A 2 12.54 8.07 20.46
C TRP A 2 11.27 7.64 21.21
N PRO A 3 10.16 8.37 21.12
CA PRO A 3 8.94 8.01 21.83
C PRO A 3 8.31 6.77 21.19
N GLU A 4 7.87 5.84 22.03
CA GLU A 4 7.33 4.54 21.62
C GLU A 4 6.04 4.70 20.79
N ARG A 5 6.03 4.17 19.56
CA ARG A 5 4.78 3.91 18.83
C ARG A 5 4.32 2.47 19.10
N PRO A 6 3.03 2.23 19.38
CA PRO A 6 2.53 0.91 19.78
C PRO A 6 2.72 -0.10 18.64
N ARG A 7 3.35 -1.23 18.99
CA ARG A 7 3.83 -2.27 18.08
C ARG A 7 2.68 -3.19 17.63
N GLY A 8 2.14 -2.97 16.44
CA GLY A 8 1.60 -4.04 15.61
C GLY A 8 2.75 -4.76 14.91
N ARG A 9 3.10 -5.98 15.33
CA ARG A 9 4.19 -6.76 14.70
C ARG A 9 3.70 -7.37 13.37
N LEU A 10 4.08 -6.75 12.26
CA LEU A 10 4.09 -7.36 10.93
C LEU A 10 5.52 -7.87 10.65
N ALA A 11 5.63 -9.09 10.11
CA ALA A 11 6.91 -9.84 10.02
C ALA A 11 7.91 -9.28 8.99
N THR A 12 7.49 -8.37 8.12
CA THR A 12 8.39 -7.41 7.47
C THR A 12 8.13 -6.09 8.16
N ALA A 13 9.15 -5.47 8.75
CA ALA A 13 8.98 -4.16 9.37
C ALA A 13 8.61 -3.15 8.26
N VAL A 14 7.32 -2.98 7.99
CA VAL A 14 6.80 -1.98 7.05
C VAL A 14 7.39 -0.61 7.38
N ASN A 15 7.60 -0.35 8.67
CA ASN A 15 8.30 0.83 9.18
C ASN A 15 9.73 0.95 8.62
N GLY A 16 10.52 -0.13 8.56
CA GLY A 16 11.89 -0.06 8.03
C GLY A 16 11.93 0.30 6.56
N THR A 17 10.99 -0.19 5.75
CA THR A 17 10.88 0.18 4.33
C THR A 17 10.30 1.59 4.16
N ALA A 18 9.34 2.00 4.99
CA ALA A 18 8.82 3.36 5.01
C ALA A 18 9.91 4.37 5.39
N ASP A 19 10.68 4.10 6.46
CA ASP A 19 11.82 4.92 6.89
C ASP A 19 12.87 5.03 5.78
N TYR A 20 13.12 3.94 5.04
CA TYR A 20 14.00 3.98 3.88
C TYR A 20 13.44 4.87 2.76
N TYR A 21 12.16 4.73 2.43
CA TYR A 21 11.50 5.56 1.42
C TYR A 21 11.56 7.05 1.79
N ASP A 22 11.26 7.39 3.05
CA ASP A 22 11.38 8.74 3.58
C ASP A 22 12.81 9.26 3.49
N SER A 23 13.81 8.41 3.76
CA SER A 23 15.23 8.78 3.64
C SER A 23 15.66 9.03 2.19
N VAL A 24 15.05 8.34 1.21
CA VAL A 24 15.29 8.57 -0.22
C VAL A 24 14.69 9.91 -0.62
N LEU A 25 13.42 10.18 -0.27
CA LEU A 25 12.77 11.46 -0.58
C LEU A 25 13.47 12.66 0.08
N ALA A 26 14.03 12.46 1.28
CA ALA A 26 14.81 13.50 1.96
C ALA A 26 16.11 13.84 1.22
N ARG A 27 16.68 12.90 0.46
CA ARG A 27 17.89 13.10 -0.35
C ARG A 27 17.58 13.59 -1.75
N ASP A 28 16.49 13.10 -2.32
CA ASP A 28 15.99 13.45 -3.65
C ASP A 28 14.46 13.62 -3.60
N PRO A 29 13.97 14.87 -3.49
CA PRO A 29 12.54 15.16 -3.48
C PRO A 29 11.81 14.77 -4.77
N GLN A 30 12.53 14.51 -5.88
CA GLN A 30 11.95 14.09 -7.16
C GLN A 30 11.90 12.57 -7.31
N ALA A 31 12.47 11.80 -6.37
CA ALA A 31 12.56 10.35 -6.48
C ALA A 31 11.19 9.65 -6.61
N SER A 32 10.09 10.27 -6.20
CA SER A 32 8.73 9.76 -6.42
C SER A 32 8.33 9.62 -7.91
N GLY A 33 9.05 10.29 -8.82
CA GLY A 33 8.88 10.15 -10.27
C GLY A 33 9.26 8.75 -10.76
N ASP A 34 10.37 8.21 -10.23
CA ASP A 34 10.97 6.96 -10.71
C ASP A 34 10.90 5.81 -9.67
N TYR A 35 10.71 6.15 -8.39
CA TYR A 35 10.67 5.21 -7.27
C TYR A 35 9.43 5.44 -6.40
N ARG A 36 8.50 4.49 -6.45
CA ARG A 36 7.22 4.53 -5.72
C ARG A 36 7.12 3.38 -4.74
N PHE A 37 6.52 3.67 -3.59
CA PHE A 37 6.29 2.70 -2.54
C PHE A 37 4.79 2.50 -2.31
N PHE A 38 4.36 1.24 -2.31
CA PHE A 38 2.97 0.82 -2.12
C PHE A 38 2.91 -0.17 -0.97
N VAL A 39 2.05 0.08 0.01
CA VAL A 39 1.84 -0.80 1.17
C VAL A 39 0.46 -1.44 1.06
N PRO A 40 0.36 -2.72 0.66
CA PRO A 40 -0.93 -3.39 0.60
C PRO A 40 -1.49 -3.59 2.02
N PRO A 41 -2.72 -3.12 2.31
CA PRO A 41 -3.32 -3.26 3.63
C PRO A 41 -3.67 -4.73 3.90
N GLY A 42 -3.42 -5.17 5.13
CA GLY A 42 -3.71 -6.53 5.57
C GLY A 42 -2.72 -7.59 5.10
N SER A 43 -1.80 -7.25 4.18
CA SER A 43 -0.73 -8.15 3.73
C SER A 43 0.26 -8.47 4.84
N LEU A 44 0.51 -9.76 5.06
CA LEU A 44 1.62 -10.22 5.92
C LEU A 44 2.87 -10.52 5.07
N HIS A 45 3.64 -11.54 5.45
CA HIS A 45 4.86 -11.95 4.75
C HIS A 45 4.50 -12.58 3.40
N CYS A 46 4.89 -11.90 2.30
CA CYS A 46 4.88 -12.21 0.85
C CYS A 46 3.75 -13.07 0.24
N THR A 47 3.30 -14.12 0.91
CA THR A 47 2.30 -15.09 0.44
C THR A 47 1.17 -15.30 1.45
N ALA A 48 1.29 -14.77 2.67
CA ALA A 48 0.30 -14.94 3.72
C ALA A 48 -0.64 -13.72 3.77
N CYS A 49 -1.86 -13.92 3.26
CA CYS A 49 -3.08 -13.13 3.46
C CYS A 49 -2.97 -11.63 3.13
N GLY A 50 -3.68 -11.15 2.10
CA GLY A 50 -3.75 -9.73 1.71
C GLY A 50 -4.13 -9.55 0.24
N MET A 51 -4.16 -8.30 -0.23
CA MET A 51 -4.32 -8.00 -1.66
C MET A 51 -2.95 -8.05 -2.34
N LEU A 52 -2.83 -8.84 -3.41
CA LEU A 52 -1.64 -8.93 -4.24
C LEU A 52 -1.76 -7.92 -5.39
N PRO A 53 -0.75 -7.06 -5.59
CA PRO A 53 -0.76 -6.13 -6.70
C PRO A 53 -0.62 -6.86 -8.03
N HIS A 54 -1.35 -6.38 -9.03
CA HIS A 54 -1.07 -6.72 -10.42
C HIS A 54 0.14 -5.91 -10.88
N VAL A 55 1.23 -6.58 -11.22
CA VAL A 55 2.34 -5.93 -11.94
C VAL A 55 1.90 -5.80 -13.40
N MET A 56 1.22 -4.72 -13.74
CA MET A 56 0.60 -4.48 -15.05
C MET A 56 1.58 -4.16 -16.19
N GLY A 57 2.72 -4.84 -16.26
CA GLY A 57 3.68 -4.63 -17.34
C GLY A 57 4.40 -3.28 -17.27
N VAL A 58 5.15 -2.97 -18.33
CA VAL A 58 5.91 -1.72 -18.47
C VAL A 58 4.95 -0.55 -18.38
N MET A 59 5.09 0.30 -17.37
CA MET A 59 4.31 1.53 -17.25
C MET A 59 4.50 2.35 -18.53
N GLU A 60 3.43 2.58 -19.29
CA GLU A 60 3.43 3.41 -20.51
C GLU A 60 3.69 4.89 -20.16
N GLY A 61 4.93 5.20 -19.77
CA GLY A 61 5.44 6.55 -19.57
C GLY A 61 4.91 7.32 -18.35
N THR A 62 3.87 6.84 -17.66
CA THR A 62 3.32 7.50 -16.46
C THR A 62 3.34 6.56 -15.27
N ALA A 63 4.09 6.93 -14.23
CA ALA A 63 4.12 6.18 -12.98
C ALA A 63 2.77 6.32 -12.24
N PRO A 64 2.14 5.23 -11.79
CA PRO A 64 0.76 5.24 -11.30
C PRO A 64 0.69 5.70 -9.84
N ASP A 65 -0.31 6.51 -9.51
CA ASP A 65 -0.55 6.99 -8.14
C ASP A 65 -1.20 5.93 -7.24
N THR A 66 -1.74 4.88 -7.87
CA THR A 66 -2.36 3.74 -7.22
C THR A 66 -2.02 2.45 -7.97
N LEU A 67 -1.89 1.36 -7.24
CA LEU A 67 -1.58 0.05 -7.82
C LEU A 67 -2.79 -0.90 -7.67
N PRO A 68 -3.42 -1.36 -8.77
CA PRO A 68 -4.53 -2.31 -8.68
C PRO A 68 -4.10 -3.60 -7.98
N ALA A 69 -4.94 -4.11 -7.08
CA ALA A 69 -4.66 -5.31 -6.33
C ALA A 69 -5.93 -6.13 -6.08
N GLU A 70 -5.75 -7.44 -5.97
CA GLU A 70 -6.82 -8.40 -5.73
C GLU A 70 -6.49 -9.29 -4.53
N GLY A 71 -7.50 -9.66 -3.77
CA GLY A 71 -7.35 -10.56 -2.64
C GLY A 71 -8.67 -11.21 -2.26
N LYS A 72 -8.67 -11.92 -1.13
CA LYS A 72 -9.89 -12.48 -0.55
C LYS A 72 -10.06 -11.96 0.87
N ASN A 73 -11.30 -11.64 1.24
CA ASN A 73 -11.62 -11.35 2.62
C ASN A 73 -11.64 -12.63 3.47
N ARG A 74 -11.87 -12.49 4.78
CA ARG A 74 -11.90 -13.63 5.72
C ARG A 74 -12.99 -14.68 5.38
N ASN A 75 -14.03 -14.27 4.67
CA ASN A 75 -15.13 -15.14 4.24
C ASN A 75 -14.87 -15.77 2.86
N GLY A 76 -13.70 -15.52 2.25
CA GLY A 76 -13.33 -16.04 0.95
C GLY A 76 -13.90 -15.26 -0.24
N VAL A 77 -14.58 -14.13 0.00
CA VAL A 77 -15.10 -13.25 -1.07
C VAL A 77 -13.93 -12.52 -1.73
N GLU A 78 -13.95 -12.49 -3.06
CA GLU A 78 -12.96 -11.78 -3.86
C GLU A 78 -13.12 -10.28 -3.72
N LEU A 79 -12.00 -9.60 -3.48
CA LEU A 79 -11.93 -8.16 -3.33
C LEU A 79 -10.95 -7.61 -4.36
N THR A 80 -11.34 -6.52 -5.01
CA THR A 80 -10.46 -5.75 -5.87
C THR A 80 -10.35 -4.33 -5.32
N ARG A 81 -9.14 -3.83 -5.06
CA ARG A 81 -8.92 -2.43 -4.64
C ARG A 81 -7.56 -1.91 -5.09
N ASN A 82 -7.50 -0.60 -5.21
CA ASN A 82 -6.27 0.13 -5.56
C ASN A 82 -5.43 0.42 -4.31
N ILE A 83 -4.21 -0.08 -4.24
CA ILE A 83 -3.25 0.27 -3.18
C ILE A 83 -2.76 1.70 -3.42
N CYS A 84 -2.79 2.53 -2.38
CA CYS A 84 -2.34 3.91 -2.44
C CYS A 84 -0.81 3.99 -2.46
N MET A 85 -0.27 4.93 -3.23
CA MET A 85 1.13 5.32 -3.10
C MET A 85 1.35 5.97 -1.74
N TYR A 86 2.32 5.46 -0.98
CA TYR A 86 2.76 6.02 0.29
C TYR A 86 3.17 7.50 0.11
N PRO A 87 2.85 8.41 1.06
CA PRO A 87 2.34 8.16 2.41
C PRO A 87 0.82 8.00 2.52
N ARG A 88 0.09 8.10 1.40
CA ARG A 88 -1.38 7.95 1.43
C ARG A 88 -1.78 6.54 1.81
N VAL A 89 -2.90 6.43 2.50
CA VAL A 89 -3.49 5.15 2.93
C VAL A 89 -4.94 5.05 2.46
N GLN A 90 -5.44 3.82 2.31
CA GLN A 90 -6.86 3.60 2.03
C GLN A 90 -7.68 3.97 3.28
N HIS A 91 -8.65 4.87 3.11
CA HIS A 91 -9.62 5.24 4.12
C HIS A 91 -11.02 4.87 3.63
N TYR A 92 -11.78 4.17 4.46
CA TYR A 92 -13.15 3.78 4.15
C TYR A 92 -14.10 4.97 4.34
N VAL A 93 -14.81 5.36 3.29
CA VAL A 93 -15.68 6.55 3.26
C VAL A 93 -17.18 6.24 3.38
N GLY A 94 -17.54 4.97 3.59
CA GLY A 94 -18.93 4.48 3.67
C GLY A 94 -19.36 3.70 2.43
N GLY A 95 -20.45 2.95 2.53
CA GLY A 95 -20.97 2.09 1.46
C GLY A 95 -20.83 0.60 1.74
N ASP A 96 -20.55 -0.18 0.70
CA ASP A 96 -20.25 -1.60 0.81
C ASP A 96 -18.74 -1.79 0.99
N MET A 97 -18.32 -2.56 1.99
CA MET A 97 -16.91 -2.87 2.18
C MET A 97 -16.33 -3.67 1.01
N GLU A 98 -17.13 -4.40 0.24
CA GLU A 98 -16.64 -5.16 -0.91
C GLU A 98 -16.48 -4.29 -2.17
N ASP A 99 -17.07 -3.10 -2.18
CA ASP A 99 -16.98 -2.14 -3.28
C ASP A 99 -15.71 -1.26 -3.16
N PRO A 100 -14.80 -1.26 -4.16
CA PRO A 100 -13.62 -0.40 -4.16
C PRO A 100 -13.93 1.10 -4.10
N SER A 101 -15.11 1.55 -4.55
CA SER A 101 -15.52 2.96 -4.51
C SER A 101 -15.79 3.47 -3.09
N SER A 102 -15.95 2.56 -2.13
CA SER A 102 -16.09 2.87 -0.70
C SER A 102 -14.77 3.26 -0.04
N PHE A 103 -13.67 3.34 -0.79
CA PHE A 103 -12.34 3.67 -0.27
C PHE A 103 -11.70 4.82 -1.04
N GLN A 104 -10.97 5.67 -0.34
CA GLN A 104 -10.19 6.76 -0.93
C GLN A 104 -8.76 6.78 -0.40
N CYS A 105 -7.83 7.26 -1.21
CA CYS A 105 -6.45 7.50 -0.78
C CYS A 105 -6.34 8.88 -0.15
N VAL A 106 -6.10 8.92 1.16
CA VAL A 106 -5.91 10.16 1.95
C VAL A 106 -4.58 10.16 2.68
#